data_AF-A0A1X0Q8M0-F1
#
_entry.id   AF-A0A1X0Q8M0-F1
#
_cell.length_a   1.000
_cell.length_b   1.000
_cell.length_c   1.000
_cell.angle_alpha   90.00
_cell.angle_beta   90.00
_cell.angle_gamma   90.00
#
_symmetry.space_group_name_H-M   'P 1'
#
loop_
_entity.id
_entity.type
_entity.pdbx_description
1 polymer ?
#
loop_
_entity_poly.entity_id
_entity_poly.type
_entity_poly.pdbx_seq_one_letter_code
_entity_poly.pdbx_strand_id
1 'polypeptide(L)' 'MNPIENSWHYLKIQVHKRKPKNLKELEEFVVDEWFKISQEMCKNLVNSVPKRIEQLYKSKGRSMLY' A
#
# COMPACT_ATOMS: atom_id res chain seq x y z
N MET A 1 7.19 -7.15 -6.96
CA MET A 1 6.08 -7.09 -5.99
C MET A 1 6.67 -6.85 -4.62
N ASN A 2 6.91 -5.58 -4.28
CA ASN A 2 7.51 -5.23 -2.99
C ASN A 2 6.41 -4.99 -1.96
N PRO A 3 6.53 -5.50 -0.72
CA PRO A 3 5.58 -5.21 0.36
C PRO A 3 5.44 -3.70 0.64
N ILE A 4 6.47 -2.93 0.31
CA ILE A 4 6.45 -1.47 0.39
C ILE A 4 5.48 -0.84 -0.61
N GLU A 5 5.33 -1.40 -1.82
CA GLU A 5 4.41 -0.88 -2.86
C GLU A 5 2.95 -0.98 -2.42
N ASN A 6 2.61 -2.04 -1.69
CA ASN A 6 1.25 -2.25 -1.22
C ASN A 6 0.91 -1.32 -0.05
N SER A 7 1.91 -0.95 0.75
CA SER A 7 1.80 0.11 1.77
C SER A 7 1.62 1.48 1.12
N TRP A 8 2.40 1.78 0.08
CA TRP A 8 2.26 2.99 -0.71
C TRP A 8 0.90 3.11 -1.42
N HIS A 9 0.36 1.99 -1.91
CA HIS A 9 -0.97 1.97 -2.51
C HIS A 9 -2.06 2.30 -1.49
N TYR A 10 -2.00 1.71 -0.29
CA TYR A 10 -2.91 2.04 0.80
C TYR A 10 -2.81 3.53 1.19
N LEU A 11 -1.60 4.04 1.37
CA LEU A 11 -1.35 5.44 1.73
C LEU A 11 -1.90 6.40 0.67
N LYS A 12 -1.67 6.11 -0.62
CA LYS A 12 -2.23 6.89 -1.73
C LYS A 12 -3.74 6.95 -1.70
N ILE A 13 -4.43 5.83 -1.43
CA ILE A 13 -5.90 5.81 -1.34
C ILE A 13 -6.38 6.70 -0.19
N GLN A 14 -5.76 6.60 1.00
CA GLN A 14 -6.22 7.35 2.16
C GLN A 14 -5.95 8.85 2.05
N VAL A 15 -4.76 9.22 1.58
CA VAL A 15 -4.41 10.62 1.32
C VAL A 15 -5.35 11.19 0.26
N HIS A 16 -5.66 10.44 -0.80
CA HIS A 16 -6.60 10.88 -1.83
C HIS A 16 -8.03 11.05 -1.30
N LYS A 17 -8.48 10.21 -0.36
CA LYS A 17 -9.79 10.38 0.31
C LYS A 17 -9.89 11.70 1.07
N ARG A 18 -8.78 12.17 1.67
CA ARG A 18 -8.74 13.46 2.38
C ARG A 18 -8.72 14.68 1.46
N LYS A 19 -8.54 14.49 0.15
CA LYS A 19 -8.53 15.55 -0.88
C LYS A 19 -7.69 16.78 -0.45
N PRO A 20 -6.38 16.60 -0.22
CA PRO A 20 -5.50 17.73 0.08
C PRO A 20 -5.55 18.76 -1.04
N LYS A 21 -5.65 20.03 -0.68
CA LYS A 21 -5.74 21.15 -1.65
C LYS A 21 -4.37 21.77 -1.91
N ASN A 22 -3.39 21.51 -1.05
CA ASN A 22 -2.04 22.06 -1.12
C ASN A 22 -0.99 20.99 -0.81
N LEU A 23 0.25 21.19 -1.28
CA LEU A 23 1.39 20.30 -1.01
C LEU A 23 1.65 20.12 0.49
N LYS A 24 1.47 21.17 1.29
CA LYS A 24 1.64 21.12 2.74
C LYS A 24 0.61 20.22 3.42
N GLU A 25 -0.66 20.31 3.01
CA GLU A 25 -1.71 19.42 3.50
C GLU A 25 -1.50 17.97 3.05
N LEU A 26 -1.01 17.76 1.82
CA LEU A 26 -0.65 16.43 1.33
C LEU A 26 0.42 15.80 2.22
N GLU A 27 1.48 16.55 2.56
CA GLU A 27 2.58 16.08 3.40
C GLU A 27 2.09 15.75 4.82
N GLU A 28 1.30 16.64 5.43
CA GLU A 28 0.70 16.38 6.75
C GLU A 28 -0.22 15.15 6.73
N PHE A 29 -1.05 14.98 5.69
CA PHE A 29 -1.93 13.81 5.57
C PHE A 29 -1.16 12.51 5.32
N VAL A 30 -0.07 12.57 4.54
CA VAL A 30 0.81 11.42 4.31
C VAL A 30 1.43 10.98 5.63
N VAL A 31 1.94 11.91 6.44
CA VAL A 31 2.55 11.60 7.74
C VAL A 31 1.50 11.07 8.72
N ASP A 32 0.35 11.72 8.84
CA ASP A 32 -0.72 11.31 9.75
C ASP A 32 -1.28 9.91 9.40
N GLU A 33 -1.53 9.65 8.11
CA GLU A 33 -1.97 8.32 7.64
C GLU A 33 -0.86 7.28 7.78
N TRP A 34 0.41 7.65 7.59
CA TRP A 34 1.54 6.74 7.79
C TRP A 34 1.67 6.30 9.25
N PHE A 35 1.54 7.22 10.20
CA PHE A 35 1.55 6.88 11.63
C PHE A 35 0.32 6.07 12.08
N LYS A 36 -0.79 6.15 11.34
CA LYS A 36 -1.98 5.30 11.57
C LYS A 36 -1.80 3.86 11.09
N ILE A 37 -0.83 3.59 10.21
CA ILE A 37 -0.50 2.21 9.80
C ILE A 37 0.12 1.49 10.99
N SER A 38 -0.70 0.68 11.67
CA SER A 38 -0.27 -0.13 12.81
C SER A 38 0.69 -1.25 12.36
N GLN A 39 1.56 -1.71 13.26
CA GLN A 39 2.45 -2.85 13.01
C GLN A 39 1.71 -4.12 12.54
N GLU A 40 0.45 -4.30 12.93
CA GLU A 40 -0.40 -5.38 12.45
C GLU A 40 -0.71 -5.30 10.94
N MET A 41 -0.90 -4.09 10.39
CA MET A 41 -1.03 -3.93 8.94
C MET A 41 0.27 -4.31 8.24
N CYS A 42 1.43 -3.88 8.76
CA CYS A 42 2.73 -4.29 8.23
C CYS A 42 2.92 -5.82 8.29
N LYS A 43 2.50 -6.48 9.37
CA LYS A 43 2.54 -7.95 9.48
C LYS A 43 1.61 -8.62 8.46
N ASN A 44 0.38 -8.15 8.30
CA ASN A 44 -0.55 -8.67 7.30
C ASN A 44 -0.08 -8.44 5.86
N LEU A 45 0.61 -7.33 5.61
CA LEU A 45 1.26 -7.00 4.34
C LEU A 45 2.37 -8.00 4.00
N VAL A 46 3.27 -8.26 4.96
CA VAL A 46 4.35 -9.26 4.81
C VAL A 46 3.77 -10.67 4.64
N ASN A 47 2.76 -11.03 5.42
CA ASN A 47 2.08 -12.33 5.31
C ASN A 47 1.31 -12.53 3.99
N SER A 48 0.93 -11.46 3.31
CA SER A 48 0.25 -11.53 2.01
C SER A 48 1.20 -11.69 0.82
N VAL A 49 2.51 -11.49 1.03
CA VAL A 49 3.55 -11.68 0.00
C VAL A 49 3.60 -13.13 -0.52
N PRO A 50 3.69 -14.18 0.31
CA PRO A 50 3.77 -15.56 -0.18
C PRO A 50 2.53 -15.99 -0.99
N LYS A 51 1.31 -15.60 -0.56
CA LYS A 51 0.08 -15.86 -1.32
C LYS A 51 0.09 -15.22 -2.72
N ARG A 52 0.64 -14.01 -2.85
CA ARG A 52 0.72 -13.30 -4.14
C ARG A 52 1.85 -13.83 -5.02
N ILE A 53 2.95 -14.33 -4.44
CA ILE A 53 3.98 -15.07 -5.19
C ILE A 53 3.39 -16.35 -5.78
N GLU A 54 2.60 -17.10 -5.01
CA GLU A 54 1.89 -18.29 -5.53
C GLU A 54 0.92 -17.91 -6.66
N GLN A 55 0.18 -16.81 -6.49
CA GLN A 55 -0.69 -16.30 -7.55
C GLN A 55 0.09 -15.85 -8.80
N LEU A 56 1.25 -15.23 -8.64
CA LEU A 56 2.11 -14.82 -9.76
C LEU A 56 2.69 -16.04 -10.50
N TYR A 57 3.08 -17.07 -9.75
CA TYR A 57 3.53 -18.35 -10.26
C TYR A 57 2.42 -19.05 -11.06
N LYS A 58 1.19 -19.07 -10.52
CA LYS A 58 -0.01 -19.55 -11.24
C LYS A 58 -0.33 -18.70 -12.46
N SER A 59 -0.06 -17.39 -12.43
CA SER A 59 -0.31 -16.47 -13.54
C SER A 59 0.73 -16.56 -14.68
N LYS A 60 1.75 -17.44 -14.58
CA LYS A 60 2.84 -17.62 -15.56
C LYS A 60 3.45 -16.28 -16.04
N GLY A 61 3.61 -15.32 -15.14
CA GLY A 61 4.22 -14.03 -15.46
C GLY A 61 3.34 -13.03 -16.22
N ARG A 62 2.04 -13.29 -16.43
CA ARG A 62 1.13 -12.24 -16.90
C ARG A 62 0.78 -11.32 -15.74
N SER A 63 1.12 -10.04 -15.91
CA SER A 63 0.81 -8.94 -15.00
C SER A 63 -0.63 -9.03 -14.52
N MET A 64 -0.82 -9.39 -13.25
CA MET A 64 -2.09 -9.13 -12.61
C MET A 64 -2.18 -7.62 -12.42
N LEU A 65 -2.96 -7.00 -13.32
CA LEU A 65 -3.40 -5.62 -13.28
C LEU A 65 -3.71 -5.22 -11.83
N TYR A 66 -3.00 -4.19 -11.37
CA TYR A 66 -3.27 -3.44 -10.15
C TYR A 66 -3.41 -1.97 -10.55
#